data_AF-A0A2M8PFA7-F1
#
_entry.id   AF-A0A2M8PFA7-F1
#
_cell.length_a   1.000
_cell.length_b   1.000
_cell.length_c   1.000
_cell.angle_alpha   90.00
_cell.angle_beta   90.00
_cell.angle_gamma   90.00
#
_symmetry.space_group_name_H-M   'P 1'
#
loop_
_entity.id
_entity.type
_entity.pdbx_description
1 polymer ?
#
loop_
_entity_poly.entity_id
_entity_poly.type
_entity_poly.pdbx_seq_one_letter_code
_entity_poly.pdbx_strand_id
1 'polypeptide(L)'
;MDRVDQGELLSLLSYADPEQVKAFAAEIAEALGTLEVVSKRTALARLPIVGSDGTQETFEAIITEVWLHSTNGADGYGMCIGTDVDHAIAIAVLDLALAADSVGLLTGKIMAFLQAQAEQLAQAE
;
A
#
# COMPACT_ATOMS: atom_id res chain seq x y z
N MET A 1 -12.54 -9.41 16.11
CA MET A 1 -11.99 -8.24 15.41
C MET A 1 -11.87 -8.68 13.97
N ASP A 2 -12.78 -8.22 13.11
CA ASP A 2 -12.79 -8.65 11.70
C ASP A 2 -11.42 -8.34 11.11
N ARG A 3 -10.87 -9.31 10.39
CA ARG A 3 -9.58 -9.15 9.71
C ARG A 3 -9.82 -8.11 8.61
N VAL A 4 -9.14 -6.97 8.71
CA VAL A 4 -9.15 -5.94 7.66
C VAL A 4 -8.79 -6.60 6.34
N ASP A 5 -9.58 -6.36 5.29
CA ASP A 5 -9.24 -6.84 3.97
C ASP A 5 -8.00 -6.10 3.48
N GLN A 6 -6.89 -6.83 3.40
CA GLN A 6 -5.60 -6.29 2.98
C GLN A 6 -5.69 -5.68 1.58
N GLY A 7 -6.47 -6.27 0.68
CA GLY A 7 -6.63 -5.79 -0.69
C GLY A 7 -7.34 -4.43 -0.74
N GLU A 8 -8.39 -4.25 0.06
CA GLU A 8 -9.10 -2.96 0.15
C GLU A 8 -8.19 -1.86 0.69
N LEU A 9 -7.40 -2.17 1.72
CA LEU A 9 -6.43 -1.25 2.30
C LEU A 9 -5.35 -0.83 1.31
N LEU A 10 -4.71 -1.80 0.65
CA LEU A 10 -3.66 -1.54 -0.32
C LEU A 10 -4.21 -0.72 -1.50
N SER A 11 -5.44 -1.03 -1.93
CA SER A 11 -6.12 -0.26 -2.97
C SER A 11 -6.33 1.18 -2.53
N LEU A 12 -6.90 1.39 -1.35
CA LEU A 12 -7.15 2.73 -0.81
C LEU A 12 -5.87 3.56 -0.72
N LEU A 13 -4.80 3.00 -0.15
CA LEU A 13 -3.53 3.70 -0.03
C LEU A 13 -2.90 4.01 -1.40
N SER A 14 -3.09 3.15 -2.40
CA SER A 14 -2.55 3.40 -3.75
C SER A 14 -3.20 4.57 -4.48
N TYR A 15 -4.44 4.94 -4.11
CA TYR A 15 -5.18 6.08 -4.66
C TYR A 15 -5.15 7.32 -3.78
N ALA A 16 -4.83 7.17 -2.50
CA ALA A 16 -4.73 8.26 -1.54
C ALA A 16 -3.64 9.28 -1.92
N ASP A 17 -3.69 10.45 -1.29
CA ASP A 17 -2.68 11.50 -1.49
C ASP A 17 -1.30 10.99 -1.05
N PRO A 18 -0.33 10.86 -1.97
CA PRO A 18 0.97 10.29 -1.67
C PRO A 18 1.71 11.02 -0.55
N GLU A 19 1.57 12.35 -0.45
CA GLU A 19 2.28 13.13 0.56
C GLU A 19 1.74 12.84 1.97
N GLN A 20 0.42 12.69 2.10
CA GLN A 20 -0.20 12.32 3.37
C GLN A 20 0.18 10.89 3.79
N VAL A 21 0.17 9.95 2.83
CA VAL A 21 0.56 8.55 3.09
C VAL A 21 2.02 8.46 3.51
N LYS A 22 2.93 9.16 2.80
CA LYS A 22 4.36 9.19 3.12
C LYS A 22 4.63 9.78 4.50
N ALA A 23 3.99 10.90 4.84
CA ALA A 23 4.13 11.52 6.16
C ALA A 23 3.67 10.58 7.28
N PHE A 24 2.50 9.98 7.13
CA PHE A 24 1.96 9.07 8.15
C PHE A 24 2.79 7.78 8.28
N ALA A 25 3.25 7.19 7.17
CA ALA A 25 4.11 6.02 7.20
C ALA A 25 5.44 6.29 7.91
N ALA A 26 6.00 7.50 7.78
CA ALA A 26 7.22 7.87 8.49
C ALA A 26 7.03 7.84 10.02
N GLU A 27 5.89 8.34 10.52
CA GLU A 27 5.54 8.27 11.96
C GLU A 27 5.39 6.82 12.45
N ILE A 28 4.80 5.95 11.63
CA ILE A 28 4.61 4.53 11.97
C ILE A 28 5.94 3.77 11.93
N ALA A 29 6.81 4.06 10.95
CA ALA A 29 8.10 3.38 10.77
C ALA A 29 8.99 3.48 12.02
N GLU A 30 8.94 4.60 12.76
CA GLU A 30 9.70 4.76 14.01
C GLU A 30 9.37 3.67 15.06
N ALA A 31 8.15 3.11 15.02
CA ALA A 31 7.71 2.07 15.94
C ALA A 31 8.04 0.64 15.47
N LEU A 32 8.41 0.43 14.21
CA LEU A 32 8.62 -0.91 13.62
C LEU A 32 10.05 -1.43 13.75
N GLY A 33 10.99 -0.58 14.17
CA GLY A 33 12.40 -0.93 14.27
C GLY A 33 13.05 -1.14 12.90
N THR A 34 14.02 -2.05 12.80
CA THR A 34 14.75 -2.28 11.56
C THR A 34 13.92 -3.05 10.55
N LEU A 35 13.81 -2.49 9.34
CA LEU A 35 13.14 -3.09 8.18
C LEU A 35 14.18 -3.43 7.10
N GLU A 36 13.99 -4.57 6.45
CA GLU A 36 14.78 -5.02 5.31
C GLU A 36 13.97 -4.89 4.03
N VAL A 37 14.61 -4.42 2.95
CA VAL A 37 13.99 -4.34 1.63
C VAL A 37 14.25 -5.66 0.90
N VAL A 38 13.20 -6.47 0.73
CA VAL A 38 13.27 -7.74 -0.02
C VAL A 38 13.32 -7.47 -1.52
N SER A 39 12.44 -6.60 -2.00
CA SER A 39 12.37 -6.18 -3.41
C SER A 39 11.94 -4.73 -3.51
N LYS A 40 12.47 -4.03 -4.51
CA LYS A 40 12.07 -2.66 -4.87
C LYS A 40 12.33 -2.45 -6.35
N ARG A 41 11.27 -2.28 -7.14
CA ARG A 41 11.39 -2.10 -8.59
C ARG A 41 10.31 -1.21 -9.17
N THR A 42 10.67 -0.54 -10.27
CA THR A 42 9.74 0.16 -11.16
C THR A 42 9.75 -0.56 -12.49
N ALA A 43 8.57 -0.94 -12.99
CA ALA A 43 8.44 -1.79 -14.16
C ALA A 43 7.19 -1.45 -14.98
N LEU A 44 7.17 -1.91 -16.24
CA LEU A 44 6.02 -1.85 -17.11
C LEU A 44 5.16 -3.11 -16.91
N ALA A 45 3.97 -2.94 -16.34
CA ALA A 45 2.99 -4.01 -16.17
C ALA A 45 2.10 -4.10 -17.40
N ARG A 46 1.95 -5.32 -17.94
CA ARG A 46 0.99 -5.62 -19.03
C ARG A 46 -0.36 -5.99 -18.45
N LEU A 47 -1.40 -5.31 -18.90
CA LEU A 47 -2.77 -5.45 -18.43
C LEU A 47 -3.65 -6.01 -19.55
N PRO A 48 -3.95 -7.32 -19.54
CA PRO A 48 -4.87 -7.91 -20.50
C PRO A 48 -6.32 -7.55 -20.12
N ILE A 49 -7.08 -7.00 -21.06
CA ILE A 49 -8.51 -6.71 -20.91
C ILE A 49 -9.28 -7.57 -21.89
N VAL A 50 -10.31 -8.25 -21.39
CA VAL A 50 -11.26 -9.01 -22.21
C VAL A 50 -12.54 -8.20 -22.35
N GLY A 51 -12.81 -7.73 -23.56
CA GLY A 51 -14.04 -7.02 -23.90
C GLY A 51 -15.26 -7.93 -23.75
N SER A 52 -16.44 -7.33 -23.61
CA SER A 52 -17.71 -8.07 -23.49
C SER A 52 -18.06 -8.90 -24.72
N ASP A 53 -17.48 -8.57 -25.88
CA ASP A 53 -17.59 -9.31 -27.14
C ASP A 53 -16.51 -10.42 -27.30
N GLY A 54 -15.68 -10.62 -26.27
CA GLY A 54 -14.61 -11.61 -26.25
C GLY A 54 -13.30 -11.16 -26.90
N THR A 55 -13.20 -9.91 -27.36
CA THR A 55 -11.93 -9.34 -27.86
C THR A 55 -10.91 -9.21 -26.72
N GLN A 56 -9.64 -9.43 -27.03
CA GLN A 56 -8.54 -9.23 -26.07
C GLN A 56 -7.69 -8.05 -26.50
N GLU A 57 -7.56 -7.06 -25.62
CA GLU A 57 -6.67 -5.92 -25.78
C GLU A 57 -5.62 -5.95 -24.68
N THR A 58 -4.43 -5.44 -24.96
CA THR A 58 -3.34 -5.33 -23.98
C THR A 58 -2.95 -3.89 -23.82
N PHE A 59 -2.98 -3.43 -22.57
CA PHE A 59 -2.50 -2.11 -22.17
C PHE A 59 -1.24 -2.26 -21.33
N GLU A 60 -0.56 -1.15 -21.13
CA GLU A 60 0.67 -1.11 -20.33
C GLU A 60 0.58 0.06 -19.34
N ALA A 61 1.01 -0.19 -18.09
CA ALA A 61 1.09 0.81 -17.05
C ALA A 61 2.45 0.73 -16.36
N ILE A 62 3.07 1.88 -16.10
CA ILE A 62 4.25 1.92 -15.22
C ILE A 62 3.76 1.73 -13.79
N ILE A 63 4.38 0.81 -13.07
CA ILE A 63 4.14 0.58 -11.65
C ILE A 63 5.45 0.64 -10.88
N THR A 64 5.36 1.01 -9.62
CA THR A 64 6.43 0.83 -8.64
C THR A 64 5.93 -0.07 -7.53
N GLU A 65 6.70 -1.12 -7.21
CA GLU A 65 6.39 -2.06 -6.14
C GLU A 65 7.55 -2.18 -5.15
N VAL A 66 7.20 -2.45 -3.91
CA VAL A 66 8.10 -2.63 -2.78
C VAL A 66 7.62 -3.79 -1.93
N TRP A 67 8.54 -4.64 -1.50
CA TRP A 67 8.32 -5.67 -0.50
C TRP A 67 9.33 -5.48 0.63
N LEU A 68 8.82 -5.31 1.84
CA LEU A 68 9.57 -5.18 3.08
C LEU A 68 9.42 -6.43 3.94
N HIS A 69 10.47 -6.74 4.68
CA HIS A 69 10.49 -7.77 5.71
C HIS A 69 10.98 -7.15 7.02
N SER A 70 10.34 -7.49 8.14
CA SER A 70 10.80 -7.08 9.46
C SER A 70 11.51 -8.23 10.17
N THR A 71 12.47 -7.88 11.02
CA THR A 71 13.25 -8.85 11.81
C THR A 71 12.39 -9.72 12.75
N ASN A 72 11.16 -9.31 13.06
CA ASN A 72 10.20 -10.10 13.84
C ASN A 72 9.31 -11.04 12.98
N GLY A 73 9.60 -11.15 11.67
CA GLY A 73 8.99 -12.13 10.77
C GLY A 73 7.69 -11.70 10.11
N ALA A 74 7.38 -10.39 10.06
CA ALA A 74 6.26 -9.87 9.30
C ALA A 74 6.72 -9.36 7.93
N ASP A 75 5.83 -9.43 6.95
CA ASP A 75 6.04 -8.91 5.61
C ASP A 75 5.08 -7.75 5.36
N GLY A 76 5.50 -6.81 4.52
CA GLY A 76 4.64 -5.76 3.99
C GLY A 76 4.85 -5.53 2.52
N TYR A 77 3.76 -5.32 1.80
CA TYR A 77 3.77 -5.06 0.37
C TYR A 77 3.17 -3.69 0.07
N GLY A 78 3.75 -3.00 -0.91
CA GLY A 78 3.24 -1.72 -1.38
C GLY A 78 3.44 -1.57 -2.88
N MET A 79 2.44 -0.99 -3.53
CA MET A 79 2.48 -0.71 -4.97
C MET A 79 1.70 0.55 -5.30
N CYS A 80 2.22 1.34 -6.23
CA CYS A 80 1.49 2.44 -6.84
C CYS A 80 1.70 2.47 -8.37
N ILE A 81 0.77 3.10 -9.08
CA ILE A 81 0.96 3.46 -10.49
C ILE A 81 1.99 4.60 -10.58
N GLY A 82 2.81 4.59 -11.63
CA GLY A 82 3.86 5.58 -11.85
C GLY A 82 5.18 5.16 -11.23
N THR A 83 5.96 6.15 -10.81
CA THR A 83 7.37 5.98 -10.42
C THR A 83 7.67 6.45 -8.99
N ASP A 84 6.64 6.75 -8.17
CA ASP A 84 6.83 7.24 -6.80
C ASP A 84 7.21 6.08 -5.87
N VAL A 85 8.52 5.85 -5.78
CA VAL A 85 9.11 4.81 -4.93
C VAL A 85 8.82 5.07 -3.46
N ASP A 86 8.84 6.32 -3.01
CA ASP A 86 8.64 6.65 -1.60
C ASP A 86 7.19 6.39 -1.20
N HIS A 87 6.23 6.62 -2.10
CA HIS A 87 4.85 6.23 -1.89
C HIS A 87 4.69 4.71 -1.78
N ALA A 88 5.28 3.94 -2.71
CA ALA A 88 5.23 2.48 -2.63
C ALA A 88 5.89 1.94 -1.34
N ILE A 89 6.99 2.54 -0.86
CA ILE A 89 7.58 2.21 0.45
C ILE A 89 6.60 2.52 1.58
N ALA A 90 5.98 3.70 1.55
CA ALA A 90 5.03 4.12 2.58
C ALA A 90 3.85 3.15 2.69
N ILE A 91 3.30 2.70 1.56
CA ILE A 91 2.24 1.67 1.53
C ILE A 91 2.75 0.37 2.18
N ALA A 92 3.94 -0.10 1.80
CA ALA A 92 4.52 -1.33 2.33
C ALA A 92 4.79 -1.25 3.85
N VAL A 93 5.16 -0.08 4.36
CA VAL A 93 5.35 0.16 5.80
C VAL A 93 4.03 0.03 6.56
N LEU A 94 2.95 0.62 6.04
CA LEU A 94 1.63 0.56 6.68
C LEU A 94 1.04 -0.85 6.66
N ASP A 95 1.22 -1.58 5.55
CA ASP A 95 0.85 -2.99 5.44
C ASP A 95 1.64 -3.86 6.44
N LEU A 96 2.96 -3.69 6.51
CA LEU A 96 3.82 -4.39 7.47
C LEU A 96 3.40 -4.10 8.91
N ALA A 97 3.11 -2.84 9.22
CA ALA A 97 2.71 -2.44 10.56
C ALA A 97 1.46 -3.17 11.04
N LEU A 98 0.48 -3.36 10.15
CA LEU A 98 -0.73 -4.13 10.45
C LEU A 98 -0.44 -5.62 10.61
N ALA A 99 0.47 -6.17 9.81
CA ALA A 99 0.88 -7.57 9.93
C ALA A 99 1.67 -7.84 11.24
N ALA A 100 2.47 -6.87 11.69
CA ALA A 100 3.33 -6.98 12.86
C ALA A 100 2.63 -6.64 14.19
N ASP A 101 1.54 -5.88 14.17
CA ASP A 101 0.89 -5.34 15.37
C ASP A 101 0.02 -6.37 16.10
N SER A 102 0.67 -7.18 16.94
CA SER A 102 0.02 -8.17 17.81
C SER A 102 -0.84 -7.56 18.94
N VAL A 103 -0.63 -6.29 19.31
CA VAL A 103 -1.31 -5.63 20.45
C VAL A 103 -2.45 -4.73 19.99
N GLY A 104 -2.50 -4.37 18.70
CA GLY A 104 -3.57 -3.58 18.08
C GLY A 104 -3.43 -2.06 18.23
N LEU A 105 -2.30 -1.57 18.76
CA LEU A 105 -2.07 -0.14 18.98
C LEU A 105 -1.82 0.64 17.68
N LEU A 106 -1.07 0.06 16.75
CA LEU A 106 -0.82 0.66 15.44
C LEU A 106 -2.05 0.49 14.55
N THR A 107 -2.72 -0.65 14.65
CA THR A 107 -3.94 -0.96 13.92
C THR A 107 -5.00 0.12 14.11
N GLY A 108 -5.27 0.55 15.34
CA GLY A 108 -6.24 1.62 15.59
C GLY A 108 -5.89 2.95 14.91
N LYS A 109 -4.61 3.34 14.92
CA LYS A 109 -4.13 4.56 14.26
C LYS A 109 -4.23 4.47 12.74
N ILE A 110 -3.80 3.33 12.18
CA ILE A 110 -3.80 3.09 10.73
C ILE A 110 -5.24 3.06 10.21
N MET A 111 -6.17 2.40 10.92
CA MET A 111 -7.57 2.39 10.53
C MET A 111 -8.22 3.78 10.57
N ALA A 112 -7.89 4.60 11.56
CA ALA A 112 -8.37 5.99 11.61
C ALA A 112 -7.84 6.82 10.45
N PHE A 113 -6.56 6.64 10.09
CA PHE A 113 -5.97 7.29 8.93
C PHE A 113 -6.65 6.85 7.62
N LEU A 114 -6.83 5.54 7.41
CA LEU A 114 -7.49 4.99 6.22
C LEU A 114 -8.93 5.52 6.08
N GLN A 115 -9.69 5.56 7.18
CA GLN A 115 -11.03 6.13 7.16
C GLN A 115 -11.03 7.59 6.66
N ALA A 116 -10.09 8.40 7.14
CA ALA A 116 -9.95 9.78 6.67
C ALA A 116 -9.57 9.87 5.18
N GLN A 117 -8.68 9.00 4.68
CA GLN A 117 -8.33 8.96 3.26
C GLN A 117 -9.52 8.53 2.39
N ALA A 118 -10.30 7.56 2.84
CA ALA A 118 -11.51 7.11 2.13
C ALA A 118 -12.55 8.23 2.03
N GLU A 119 -12.76 9.00 3.10
CA GLU A 119 -13.65 10.16 3.11
C GLU A 119 -13.16 11.27 2.16
N GLN A 120 -11.85 11.52 2.11
CA GLN A 120 -11.27 12.50 1.19
C GLN A 120 -11.44 12.08 -0.28
N LEU A 121 -11.18 10.81 -0.60
CA LEU A 121 -11.35 10.29 -1.97
C LEU A 121 -12.81 10.36 -2.42
N ALA A 122 -13.75 9.99 -1.55
CA ALA A 122 -15.19 10.07 -1.84
C ALA A 122 -15.70 11.51 -2.04
N GLN A 123 -14.97 12.53 -1.56
CA GLN A 123 -15.31 13.94 -1.77
C GLN A 123 -14.64 14.55 -3.02
N ALA A 124 -13.64 13.86 -3.58
CA ALA A 124 -12.92 14.29 -4.78
C ALA A 124 -13.58 13.82 -6.09
N GLU A 125 -14.48 12.83 -6.01
CA GLU A 125 -15.36 12.36 -7.09
C GLU A 125 -16.63 13.23 -7.24
#